data_AF-A0A1E4FSH7-F1
#
_entry.id   AF-A0A1E4FSH7-F1
#
_cell.length_a   1.000
_cell.length_b   1.000
_cell.length_c   1.000
_cell.angle_alpha   90.00
_cell.angle_beta   90.00
_cell.angle_gamma   90.00
#
_symmetry.space_group_name_H-M   'P 1'
#
loop_
_entity.id
_entity.type
_entity.pdbx_description
1 polymer ?
#
loop_
_entity_poly.entity_id
_entity_poly.type
_entity_poly.pdbx_seq_one_letter_code
_entity_poly.pdbx_strand_id
1 'polypeptide(L)'
;MIPANPVILQTLSCLAWCDGLLMEEEEAFLRDLMHQLHLDVDEQHAMLNYQAPLPKEQELLVACPDPGARREFLRLAVDLAWCDGELSDPEWDLIKGFCQTFGMRIHTWTDLKNWFG
;
A
#
# COMPACT_ATOMS: atom_id res chain seq x y z
N MET A 1 -10.39 -9.59 1.86
CA MET A 1 -9.08 -10.16 2.22
C MET A 1 -8.21 -10.14 0.98
N ILE A 2 -7.14 -9.37 1.02
CA ILE A 2 -6.19 -9.26 -0.09
C ILE A 2 -5.35 -10.56 -0.16
N PRO A 3 -5.01 -11.09 -1.35
CA PRO A 3 -4.14 -12.25 -1.42
C PRO A 3 -2.75 -11.93 -0.86
N ALA A 4 -2.08 -12.94 -0.30
CA ALA A 4 -0.65 -12.90 -0.01
C ALA A 4 0.12 -12.84 -1.35
N ASN A 5 0.20 -11.63 -1.91
CA ASN A 5 0.83 -11.36 -3.19
C ASN A 5 2.06 -10.48 -2.96
N PRO A 6 3.26 -10.91 -3.40
CA PRO A 6 4.49 -10.17 -3.16
C PRO A 6 4.46 -8.78 -3.80
N VAL A 7 3.76 -8.58 -4.92
CA VAL A 7 3.63 -7.27 -5.56
C VAL A 7 2.90 -6.29 -4.66
N ILE A 8 1.80 -6.72 -4.02
CA ILE A 8 1.03 -5.89 -3.10
C ILE A 8 1.89 -5.49 -1.90
N LEU A 9 2.58 -6.46 -1.29
CA LEU A 9 3.42 -6.21 -0.13
C LEU A 9 4.62 -5.33 -0.46
N GLN A 10 5.28 -5.57 -1.60
CA GLN A 10 6.35 -4.71 -2.10
C GLN A 10 5.86 -3.27 -2.34
N THR A 11 4.67 -3.10 -2.92
CA THR A 11 4.09 -1.76 -3.13
C THR A 11 3.79 -1.06 -1.81
N LEU A 12 3.24 -1.77 -0.81
CA LEU A 12 2.97 -1.21 0.52
C LEU A 12 4.27 -0.89 1.27
N SER A 13 5.29 -1.75 1.20
CA SER A 13 6.61 -1.47 1.77
C SER A 13 7.26 -0.26 1.11
N CYS A 14 7.18 -0.11 -0.21
CA CYS A 14 7.68 1.09 -0.89
C CYS A 14 6.95 2.36 -0.45
N LEU A 15 5.63 2.27 -0.18
CA LEU A 15 4.84 3.39 0.32
C LEU A 15 5.36 3.85 1.69
N ALA A 16 5.52 2.91 2.63
CA ALA A 16 6.01 3.20 3.98
C ALA A 16 7.49 3.63 4.04
N TRP A 17 8.24 3.47 2.96
CA TRP A 17 9.62 3.97 2.85
C TRP A 17 9.74 5.23 1.98
N CYS A 18 8.64 5.76 1.45
CA CYS A 18 8.70 6.71 0.34
C CYS A 18 9.28 8.08 0.72
N ASP A 19 9.18 8.45 2.00
CA ASP A 19 9.77 9.64 2.58
C ASP A 19 11.21 9.41 3.11
N GLY A 20 11.67 8.15 3.06
CA GLY A 20 12.98 7.70 3.49
C GLY A 20 13.05 7.16 4.92
N LEU A 21 11.93 7.09 5.65
CA LEU A 21 11.88 6.64 7.03
C LEU A 21 10.66 5.75 7.28
N LEU A 22 10.89 4.49 7.66
CA LEU A 22 9.81 3.64 8.16
C LEU A 22 9.54 3.96 9.64
N MET A 23 8.34 4.48 9.92
CA MET A 23 7.90 4.82 11.27
C MET A 23 7.51 3.56 12.08
N GLU A 24 7.53 3.66 13.41
CA GLU A 24 7.20 2.51 14.28
C GLU A 24 5.75 2.01 14.05
N GLU A 25 4.82 2.94 13.83
CA GLU A 25 3.41 2.66 13.54
C GLU A 25 3.22 1.97 12.19
N GLU A 26 3.94 2.39 11.15
CA GLU A 26 3.90 1.80 9.81
C GLU A 26 4.52 0.40 9.81
N GLU A 27 5.65 0.24 10.50
CA GLU A 27 6.28 -1.07 10.69
C GLU A 27 5.31 -2.02 11.41
N ALA A 28 4.67 -1.56 12.49
CA ALA A 28 3.70 -2.35 13.23
C ALA A 28 2.50 -2.76 12.37
N PHE A 29 1.98 -1.83 11.55
CA PHE A 29 0.91 -2.12 10.59
C PHE A 29 1.33 -3.20 9.59
N LEU A 30 2.50 -3.02 8.96
CA LEU A 30 3.03 -3.96 7.98
C LEU A 30 3.27 -5.34 8.60
N ARG A 31 3.81 -5.42 9.82
CA ARG A 31 3.98 -6.68 10.55
C ARG A 31 2.65 -7.38 10.82
N ASP A 32 1.64 -6.65 11.27
CA ASP A 32 0.32 -7.24 11.53
C ASP A 32 -0.31 -7.77 10.23
N LEU A 33 -0.22 -6.99 9.14
CA LEU A 33 -0.68 -7.43 7.82
C LEU A 33 0.05 -8.71 7.36
N MET A 34 1.38 -8.76 7.47
CA MET A 34 2.15 -9.93 7.07
C MET A 34 1.86 -11.16 7.94
N HIS A 35 1.59 -10.97 9.24
CA HIS A 35 1.12 -12.04 10.13
C HIS A 35 -0.25 -12.59 9.70
N GLN A 36 -1.19 -11.72 9.36
CA GLN A 36 -2.52 -12.13 8.86
C GLN A 36 -2.41 -12.91 7.54
N LEU A 37 -1.38 -12.63 6.73
CA LEU A 37 -1.07 -13.32 5.48
C LEU A 37 -0.19 -14.56 5.66
N HIS A 38 0.19 -14.90 6.90
CA HIS A 38 0.99 -16.06 7.26
C HIS A 38 2.40 -16.09 6.63
N LEU A 39 3.04 -14.93 6.46
CA LEU A 39 4.43 -14.86 6.04
C LEU A 39 5.36 -15.35 7.16
N ASP A 40 6.42 -16.05 6.78
CA ASP A 40 7.47 -16.43 7.72
C ASP A 40 8.35 -15.23 8.12
N VAL A 41 9.25 -15.44 9.09
CA VAL A 41 10.09 -14.37 9.65
C VAL A 41 11.05 -13.80 8.60
N ASP A 42 11.57 -14.63 7.70
CA ASP A 42 12.53 -14.20 6.68
C ASP A 42 11.83 -13.39 5.59
N GLU A 43 10.62 -13.81 5.19
CA GLU A 43 9.76 -13.07 4.27
C GLU A 43 9.35 -11.71 4.86
N GLN A 44 8.98 -11.68 6.14
CA GLN A 44 8.66 -10.43 6.84
C GLN A 44 9.85 -9.48 6.85
N HIS A 45 11.03 -9.98 7.23
CA HIS A 45 12.26 -9.18 7.23
C HIS A 45 12.59 -8.66 5.84
N ALA A 46 12.43 -9.47 4.79
CA ALA A 46 12.67 -9.05 3.41
C ALA A 46 11.71 -7.93 2.98
N MET A 47 10.43 -8.02 3.34
CA MET A 47 9.43 -7.01 2.98
C MET A 47 9.61 -5.70 3.76
N LEU A 48 9.94 -5.75 5.05
CA LEU A 48 10.19 -4.54 5.85
C LEU A 48 11.43 -3.77 5.40
N ASN A 49 12.39 -4.44 4.77
CA ASN A 49 13.61 -3.82 4.24
C ASN A 49 13.54 -3.60 2.71
N TYR A 50 12.36 -3.75 2.10
CA TYR A 50 12.21 -3.59 0.65
C TYR A 50 12.21 -2.11 0.25
N GLN A 51 13.35 -1.64 -0.26
CA GLN A 51 13.55 -0.28 -0.79
C GLN A 51 13.91 -0.28 -2.29
N ALA A 52 13.57 -1.36 -2.99
CA ALA A 52 13.76 -1.43 -4.43
C ALA A 52 12.67 -0.62 -5.16
N PRO A 53 12.81 -0.36 -6.48
CA PRO A 53 11.79 0.38 -7.22
C PRO A 53 10.39 -0.22 -7.05
N LEU A 54 9.38 0.65 -7.08
CA LEU A 54 7.98 0.24 -7.11
C LEU A 54 7.75 -0.79 -8.22
N PRO A 55 6.96 -1.85 -7.95
CA PRO A 55 6.47 -2.72 -9.00
C PRO A 55 5.80 -1.94 -10.13
N LYS A 56 5.87 -2.46 -11.34
CA LYS A 56 5.25 -1.80 -12.50
C LYS A 56 3.74 -1.78 -12.36
N GLU A 57 3.10 -0.76 -12.92
CA GLU A 57 1.64 -0.61 -12.93
C GLU A 57 0.90 -1.88 -13.40
N GLN A 58 1.43 -2.55 -14.43
CA GLN A 58 0.86 -3.79 -14.97
C GLN A 58 0.93 -4.95 -13.96
N GLU A 59 1.98 -5.02 -13.15
CA GLU A 59 2.15 -6.04 -12.10
C GLU A 59 1.13 -5.80 -10.99
N LEU A 60 0.96 -4.55 -10.57
CA LEU A 60 -0.04 -4.16 -9.58
C LEU A 60 -1.47 -4.44 -10.07
N LEU A 61 -1.76 -4.19 -11.36
CA LEU A 61 -3.05 -4.53 -11.98
C LEU A 61 -3.34 -6.03 -12.00
N VAL A 62 -2.31 -6.86 -12.22
CA VAL A 62 -2.44 -8.32 -12.15
C VAL A 62 -2.64 -8.79 -10.70
N ALA A 63 -1.96 -8.15 -9.75
CA ALA A 63 -2.11 -8.44 -8.32
C ALA A 63 -3.48 -8.03 -7.75
N CYS A 64 -4.09 -6.98 -8.33
CA CYS A 64 -5.41 -6.45 -7.99
C CYS A 64 -6.38 -6.56 -9.19
N PRO A 65 -6.79 -7.78 -9.58
CA PRO A 65 -7.44 -8.03 -10.87
C PRO A 65 -8.84 -7.43 -10.98
N ASP A 66 -9.61 -7.43 -9.88
CA ASP A 66 -11.00 -6.98 -9.85
C ASP A 66 -11.20 -5.72 -8.98
N PRO A 67 -12.35 -5.02 -9.12
CA PRO A 67 -12.62 -3.79 -8.37
C PRO A 67 -12.60 -3.97 -6.84
N GLY A 68 -12.95 -5.14 -6.33
CA GLY A 68 -12.92 -5.45 -4.90
C GLY A 68 -11.49 -5.54 -4.38
N ALA A 69 -10.61 -6.24 -5.10
CA ALA A 69 -9.19 -6.32 -4.78
C ALA A 69 -8.51 -4.94 -4.80
N ARG A 70 -8.82 -4.11 -5.82
CA ARG A 70 -8.30 -2.74 -5.93
C ARG A 70 -8.75 -1.85 -4.77
N ARG A 71 -10.02 -1.99 -4.36
CA ARG A 71 -10.55 -1.28 -3.19
C ARG A 71 -9.88 -1.68 -1.90
N GLU A 72 -9.70 -2.97 -1.68
CA GLU A 72 -9.03 -3.46 -0.49
C GLU A 72 -7.57 -2.99 -0.45
N PHE A 73 -6.87 -3.06 -1.58
CA PHE A 73 -5.50 -2.54 -1.69
C PHE A 73 -5.42 -1.05 -1.37
N LEU A 74 -6.28 -0.22 -1.99
CA LEU A 74 -6.28 1.22 -1.74
C LEU A 74 -6.63 1.54 -0.29
N ARG A 75 -7.53 0.76 0.34
CA ARG A 75 -7.84 0.93 1.76
C ARG A 75 -6.62 0.66 2.61
N LEU A 76 -5.92 -0.45 2.36
CA LEU A 76 -4.68 -0.79 3.08
C LEU A 76 -3.58 0.26 2.86
N ALA A 77 -3.40 0.75 1.63
CA ALA A 77 -2.40 1.78 1.34
C ALA A 77 -2.69 3.08 2.09
N VAL A 78 -3.98 3.47 2.17
CA VAL A 78 -4.41 4.66 2.91
C VAL A 78 -4.30 4.46 4.42
N ASP A 79 -4.70 3.30 4.92
CA ASP A 79 -4.61 2.99 6.35
C ASP A 79 -3.15 2.96 6.82
N LEU A 80 -2.24 2.44 5.98
CA LEU A 80 -0.80 2.45 6.22
C LEU A 80 -0.26 3.88 6.26
N ALA A 81 -0.49 4.67 5.21
CA ALA A 81 0.00 6.04 5.10
C ALA A 81 -0.70 7.06 6.02
N TRP A 82 -1.60 6.62 6.90
CA TRP A 82 -2.25 7.47 7.90
C TRP A 82 -2.04 6.91 9.31
N CYS A 83 -1.29 5.82 9.47
CA CYS A 83 -1.23 5.09 10.74
C CYS A 83 -0.54 5.89 11.86
N ASP A 84 0.37 6.78 11.50
CA ASP A 84 1.05 7.73 12.39
C ASP A 84 0.23 9.02 12.64
N GLY A 85 -0.91 9.17 11.95
CA GLY A 85 -1.85 10.28 12.09
C GLY A 85 -1.61 11.44 11.13
N GLU A 86 -0.58 11.38 10.30
CA GLU A 86 -0.30 12.35 9.24
C GLU A 86 -0.27 11.65 7.88
N LEU A 87 -0.41 12.41 6.79
CA LEU A 87 -0.23 11.89 5.44
C LEU A 87 0.67 12.86 4.72
N SER A 88 1.88 12.43 4.40
CA SER A 88 2.88 13.26 3.76
C SER A 88 2.57 13.48 2.27
N ASP A 89 3.12 14.54 1.69
CA ASP A 89 2.99 14.83 0.26
C ASP A 89 3.50 13.66 -0.63
N PRO A 90 4.67 13.02 -0.36
CA PRO A 90 5.14 11.86 -1.11
C PRO A 90 4.18 10.66 -1.08
N GLU A 91 3.63 10.32 0.09
CA GLU A 91 2.68 9.22 0.21
C GLU A 91 1.39 9.51 -0.56
N TRP A 92 0.90 10.75 -0.46
CA TRP A 92 -0.27 11.17 -1.21
C TRP A 92 -0.05 11.12 -2.72
N ASP A 93 1.14 11.50 -3.20
CA ASP A 93 1.51 11.38 -4.61
C ASP A 93 1.51 9.92 -5.08
N LEU A 94 2.01 8.99 -4.26
CA LEU A 94 1.95 7.55 -4.57
C LEU A 94 0.52 7.01 -4.59
N ILE A 95 -0.31 7.37 -3.60
CA ILE A 95 -1.72 6.94 -3.54
C ILE A 95 -2.50 7.45 -4.76
N LYS A 96 -2.27 8.70 -5.20
CA LYS A 96 -2.83 9.21 -6.45
C LYS A 96 -2.35 8.40 -7.65
N GLY A 97 -1.08 8.02 -7.70
CA GLY A 97 -0.52 7.14 -8.73
C GLY A 97 -1.26 5.81 -8.79
N PHE A 98 -1.48 5.15 -7.65
CA PHE A 98 -2.24 3.90 -7.59
C PHE A 98 -3.69 4.08 -8.07
N CYS A 99 -4.35 5.17 -7.67
CA CYS A 99 -5.69 5.51 -8.17
C CYS A 99 -5.70 5.62 -9.70
N GLN A 100 -4.70 6.29 -10.29
CA GLN A 100 -4.55 6.41 -11.74
C GLN A 100 -4.33 5.05 -12.41
N THR A 101 -3.45 4.21 -11.85
CA THR A 101 -3.22 2.83 -12.31
C THR A 101 -4.53 2.03 -12.38
N PHE A 102 -5.42 2.21 -11.39
CA PHE A 102 -6.72 1.53 -11.37
C PHE A 102 -7.81 2.20 -12.21
N GLY A 103 -7.47 3.27 -12.94
CA GLY A 103 -8.40 4.02 -13.78
C GLY A 103 -9.36 4.93 -13.01
N MET A 104 -9.04 5.27 -11.77
CA MET A 104 -9.85 6.12 -10.90
C MET A 104 -9.47 7.59 -11.09
N ARG A 105 -10.48 8.45 -11.18
CA ARG A 105 -10.32 9.92 -11.24
C ARG A 105 -10.43 10.51 -9.84
N ILE A 106 -9.41 10.29 -9.02
CA ILE A 106 -9.29 10.86 -7.68
C ILE A 106 -8.31 12.03 -7.75
N HIS A 107 -8.79 13.22 -7.39
CA HIS A 107 -7.97 14.44 -7.40
C HIS A 107 -7.73 14.98 -6.00
N THR A 108 -8.60 14.65 -5.05
CA THR A 108 -8.55 15.11 -3.67
C THR A 108 -8.74 13.97 -2.68
N TRP A 109 -8.29 14.19 -1.44
CA TRP A 109 -8.55 13.28 -0.32
C TRP A 109 -10.06 13.06 -0.09
N THR A 110 -10.87 14.10 -0.29
CA THR A 110 -12.33 14.00 -0.19
C THR A 110 -12.91 13.05 -1.24
N ASP A 111 -12.39 13.05 -2.47
CA ASP A 111 -12.82 12.11 -3.51
C ASP A 111 -12.52 10.67 -3.10
N LEU A 112 -11.34 10.44 -2.52
CA LEU A 112 -10.93 9.11 -2.07
C LEU A 112 -11.76 8.62 -0.89
N LYS A 113 -12.01 9.50 0.10
CA LYS A 113 -12.90 9.20 1.23
C LYS A 113 -14.32 8.85 0.79
N ASN A 114 -14.89 9.64 -0.13
CA ASN A 114 -16.22 9.39 -0.68
C ASN A 114 -16.29 8.07 -1.46
N TRP A 115 -15.17 7.59 -1.98
CA TRP A 115 -15.12 6.33 -2.70
C TRP A 115 -15.09 5.10 -1.77
N PHE A 116 -14.59 5.26 -0.55
CA PHE A 116 -14.63 4.22 0.48
C PHE A 116 -15.99 4.12 1.18
N GLY A 117 -16.75 5.23 1.25
CA GLY A 117 -18.10 5.30 1.83
C GLY A 117 -19.19 4.72 0.93
#